data_AF-A0A7S0ZB25-F1
#
_entry.id   AF-A0A7S0ZB25-F1
#
_cell.length_a   1.000
_cell.length_b   1.000
_cell.length_c   1.000
_cell.angle_alpha   90.00
_cell.angle_beta   90.00
_cell.angle_gamma   90.00
#
_symmetry.space_group_name_H-M   'P 1'
#
loop_
_entity.id
_entity.type
_entity.pdbx_description
1 polymer ?
#
loop_
_entity_poly.entity_id
_entity_poly.type
_entity_poly.pdbx_seq_one_letter_code
_entity_poly.pdbx_strand_id
1 'polypeptide(L)'
;SLSHHPALVLTSECLKYLQEMVKTQFQHALLLRLRQVSQRLTSPSICGPLRRILTDLETLRTTQHDRSSSNNKMDEVQQVIVTPLCVKVGIIPLAGARGDGDDGNRVVRKYGQFADRFAIVRITDECRNSRLKGNDEQGREFVFDKIEHVLREGVRIGGRLFKFLGYSMSQQKSHSCWVYAEAQGEQHEPRPLPNIRKILKDLGRLDQLEHGTSLRAARESQAFSATIATVQLLPHEIGSVDDVQRNGYCFSDGVGMISVSCAKEVMRCLRKSNVLFIQPGEEVRLERDAELLPSAFQVRIGGAKGMLTVRKDFLVPFGKKVILRKSMQKFQSKDYQIELCTTRFRARP
;
A
#
# COMPACT_ATOMS: atom_id res chain seq x y z
N SER A 1 -43.17 -0.67 -20.94
CA SER A 1 -43.72 -2.03 -21.15
C SER A 1 -43.04 -3.09 -20.25
N LEU A 2 -42.79 -2.80 -18.96
CA LEU A 2 -42.13 -3.72 -18.02
C LEU A 2 -43.06 -4.11 -16.86
N SER A 3 -44.28 -4.55 -17.17
CA SER A 3 -45.28 -4.92 -16.16
C SER A 3 -45.53 -6.42 -16.03
N HIS A 4 -44.69 -7.30 -16.60
CA HIS A 4 -44.78 -8.75 -16.37
C HIS A 4 -43.38 -9.39 -16.40
N HIS A 5 -42.72 -9.48 -15.24
CA HIS A 5 -41.62 -10.43 -15.04
C HIS A 5 -42.09 -11.49 -14.04
N PRO A 6 -41.92 -12.80 -14.33
CA PRO A 6 -42.28 -13.85 -13.39
C PRO A 6 -41.46 -13.69 -12.12
N ALA A 7 -42.09 -13.94 -10.97
CA ALA A 7 -41.42 -13.95 -9.68
C ALA A 7 -40.15 -14.83 -9.77
N LEU A 8 -39.01 -14.28 -9.37
CA LEU A 8 -37.75 -15.03 -9.29
C LEU A 8 -37.91 -16.18 -8.28
N VAL A 9 -38.07 -17.41 -8.77
CA VAL A 9 -38.11 -18.61 -7.94
C VAL A 9 -36.67 -19.06 -7.70
N LEU A 10 -36.15 -18.79 -6.50
CA LEU A 10 -34.89 -19.36 -6.03
C LEU A 10 -35.12 -20.83 -5.65
N THR A 11 -34.46 -21.73 -6.36
CA THR A 11 -34.47 -23.17 -6.06
C THR A 11 -33.58 -23.48 -4.85
N SER A 12 -33.80 -24.64 -4.24
CA SER A 12 -33.00 -25.15 -3.11
C SER A 12 -31.51 -25.34 -3.47
N GLU A 13 -31.20 -25.62 -4.73
CA GLU A 13 -29.82 -25.68 -5.25
C GLU A 13 -29.14 -24.31 -5.28
N CYS A 14 -29.84 -23.25 -5.69
CA CYS A 14 -29.30 -21.89 -5.65
C CYS A 14 -28.97 -21.46 -4.22
N LEU A 15 -29.76 -21.89 -3.24
CA LEU A 15 -29.53 -21.66 -1.82
C LEU A 15 -28.27 -22.38 -1.31
N LYS A 16 -28.03 -23.63 -1.72
CA LYS A 16 -26.79 -24.36 -1.41
C LYS A 16 -25.56 -23.70 -2.04
N TYR A 17 -25.69 -23.23 -3.28
CA TYR A 17 -24.59 -22.55 -3.99
C TYR A 17 -24.21 -21.21 -3.34
N LEU A 18 -25.22 -20.46 -2.87
CA LEU A 18 -25.01 -19.25 -2.07
C LEU A 18 -24.31 -19.56 -0.74
N GLN A 19 -24.69 -20.64 -0.05
CA GLN A 19 -24.04 -21.08 1.19
C GLN A 19 -22.56 -21.45 0.99
N GLU A 20 -22.21 -22.10 -0.13
CA GLU A 20 -20.82 -22.38 -0.51
C GLU A 20 -20.04 -21.10 -0.86
N MET A 21 -20.65 -20.16 -1.59
CA MET A 21 -20.03 -18.87 -1.89
C MET A 21 -19.74 -18.04 -0.63
N VAL A 22 -20.59 -18.13 0.40
CA VAL A 22 -20.41 -17.45 1.70
C VAL A 22 -19.16 -17.93 2.45
N LYS A 23 -18.72 -19.18 2.22
CA LYS A 23 -17.47 -19.71 2.79
C LYS A 23 -16.20 -19.10 2.16
N THR A 24 -16.32 -18.35 1.07
CA THR A 24 -15.21 -17.68 0.38
C THR A 24 -15.17 -16.17 0.65
N GLN A 25 -14.03 -15.50 0.45
CA GLN A 25 -13.71 -14.10 0.85
C GLN A 25 -14.60 -12.97 0.23
N PHE A 26 -15.77 -13.26 -0.33
CA PHE A 26 -16.62 -12.33 -1.08
C PHE A 26 -17.81 -11.75 -0.30
N GLN A 27 -17.68 -11.56 1.02
CA GLN A 27 -18.82 -11.34 1.91
C GLN A 27 -19.56 -10.01 1.68
N HIS A 28 -18.87 -8.90 1.38
CA HIS A 28 -19.53 -7.57 1.37
C HIS A 28 -20.40 -7.30 0.14
N ALA A 29 -19.91 -7.62 -1.07
CA ALA A 29 -20.68 -7.43 -2.31
C ALA A 29 -21.83 -8.44 -2.42
N LEU A 30 -21.63 -9.65 -1.89
CA LEU A 30 -22.65 -10.70 -1.81
C LEU A 30 -23.79 -10.27 -0.88
N LEU A 31 -23.47 -9.69 0.28
CA LEU A 31 -24.46 -9.24 1.27
C LEU A 31 -25.35 -8.10 0.74
N LEU A 32 -24.76 -7.11 0.04
CA LEU A 32 -25.54 -6.04 -0.58
C LEU A 32 -26.48 -6.55 -1.67
N ARG A 33 -26.03 -7.49 -2.50
CA ARG A 33 -26.87 -8.10 -3.54
C ARG A 33 -27.95 -9.00 -2.95
N LEU A 34 -27.63 -9.78 -1.92
CA LEU A 34 -28.61 -10.63 -1.23
C LEU A 34 -29.69 -9.82 -0.51
N ARG A 35 -29.36 -8.65 0.05
CA ARG A 35 -30.37 -7.70 0.59
C ARG A 35 -31.30 -7.15 -0.49
N GLN A 36 -30.78 -6.78 -1.65
CA GLN A 36 -31.61 -6.32 -2.77
C GLN A 36 -32.52 -7.44 -3.30
N VAL A 37 -32.03 -8.67 -3.32
CA VAL A 37 -32.82 -9.86 -3.69
C VAL A 37 -33.87 -10.16 -2.63
N SER A 38 -33.54 -10.10 -1.34
CA SER A 38 -34.49 -10.37 -0.25
C SER A 38 -35.65 -9.37 -0.21
N GLN A 39 -35.41 -8.12 -0.61
CA GLN A 39 -36.45 -7.09 -0.70
C GLN A 39 -37.43 -7.31 -1.85
N ARG A 40 -37.07 -8.14 -2.84
CA ARG A 40 -37.87 -8.42 -4.04
C ARG A 40 -38.57 -9.78 -4.01
N LEU A 41 -38.31 -10.61 -3.00
CA LEU A 41 -38.91 -11.92 -2.83
C LEU A 41 -40.12 -11.86 -1.89
N THR A 42 -41.24 -12.40 -2.33
CA THR A 42 -42.49 -12.46 -1.56
C THR A 42 -42.82 -13.86 -1.04
N SER A 43 -42.10 -14.89 -1.47
CA SER A 43 -42.38 -16.29 -1.10
C SER A 43 -41.90 -16.65 0.32
N PRO A 44 -42.81 -17.06 1.25
CA PRO A 44 -42.46 -17.36 2.64
C PRO A 44 -41.45 -18.50 2.81
N SER A 45 -41.49 -19.52 1.95
CA SER A 45 -40.64 -20.71 2.02
C SER A 45 -39.15 -20.43 1.73
N ILE A 46 -38.87 -19.34 1.02
CA ILE A 46 -37.51 -18.92 0.62
C ILE A 46 -36.99 -17.80 1.54
N CYS A 47 -37.87 -16.91 1.99
CA CYS A 47 -37.52 -15.79 2.85
C CYS A 47 -36.94 -16.22 4.21
N GLY A 48 -37.39 -17.34 4.78
CA GLY A 48 -36.88 -17.87 6.05
C GLY A 48 -35.39 -18.27 5.99
N PRO A 49 -35.01 -19.22 5.11
CA PRO A 49 -33.61 -19.61 4.93
C PRO A 49 -32.68 -18.46 4.52
N LEU A 50 -33.17 -17.55 3.66
CA LEU A 50 -32.36 -16.43 3.17
C LEU A 50 -32.15 -15.35 4.25
N ARG A 51 -33.14 -15.11 5.13
CA ARG A 51 -32.95 -14.28 6.33
C ARG A 51 -31.94 -14.88 7.28
N ARG A 52 -31.99 -16.21 7.52
CA ARG A 52 -30.99 -16.89 8.36
C ARG A 52 -29.57 -16.71 7.80
N ILE A 53 -29.38 -16.90 6.49
CA ILE A 53 -28.08 -16.68 5.84
C ILE A 53 -27.61 -15.23 5.98
N LEU A 54 -28.51 -14.25 5.87
CA LEU A 54 -28.18 -12.84 6.09
C LEU A 54 -27.77 -12.57 7.55
N THR A 55 -28.49 -13.14 8.52
CA THR A 55 -28.15 -13.03 9.96
C THR A 55 -26.82 -13.73 10.28
N ASP A 56 -26.56 -14.90 9.70
CA ASP A 56 -25.30 -15.64 9.87
C ASP A 56 -24.13 -14.86 9.26
N LEU A 57 -24.33 -14.20 8.12
CA LEU A 57 -23.33 -13.32 7.51
C LEU A 57 -23.07 -12.06 8.35
N GLU A 58 -24.10 -11.47 8.93
CA GLU A 58 -23.98 -10.31 9.82
C GLU A 58 -23.25 -10.67 11.12
N THR A 59 -23.52 -11.85 11.69
CA THR A 59 -22.82 -12.35 12.89
C THR A 59 -21.38 -12.78 12.60
N LEU A 60 -21.09 -13.34 11.42
CA LEU A 60 -19.71 -13.59 10.97
C LEU A 60 -18.93 -12.28 10.76
N ARG A 61 -19.60 -11.22 10.29
CA ARG A 61 -19.00 -9.89 10.17
C ARG A 61 -18.71 -9.28 11.53
N THR A 62 -19.65 -9.33 12.48
CA THR A 62 -19.43 -8.78 13.83
C THR A 62 -18.37 -9.58 14.58
N THR A 63 -18.34 -10.91 14.48
CA THR A 63 -17.29 -11.72 15.10
C THR A 63 -15.91 -11.52 14.48
N GLN A 64 -15.80 -11.21 13.18
CA GLN A 64 -14.54 -10.75 12.59
C GLN A 64 -14.16 -9.33 13.05
N HIS A 65 -15.15 -8.44 13.21
CA HIS A 65 -14.92 -7.08 13.71
C HIS A 65 -14.49 -7.08 15.19
N ASP A 66 -15.10 -7.92 16.03
CA ASP A 66 -14.78 -8.07 17.44
C ASP A 66 -13.42 -8.73 17.67
N ARG A 67 -12.97 -9.61 16.75
CA ARG A 67 -11.59 -10.13 16.73
C ARG A 67 -10.55 -9.08 16.31
N SER A 68 -10.96 -8.03 15.60
CA SER A 68 -10.12 -6.86 15.27
C SER A 68 -10.23 -5.70 16.28
N SER A 69 -11.19 -5.77 17.22
CA SER A 69 -11.41 -4.74 18.25
C SER A 69 -10.43 -4.84 19.43
N SER A 70 -9.53 -5.82 19.47
CA SER A 70 -8.40 -5.84 20.40
C SER A 70 -7.21 -5.04 19.84
N ASN A 71 -7.18 -3.75 20.17
CA ASN A 71 -5.98 -2.90 20.27
C ASN A 71 -5.06 -2.72 19.04
N ASN A 72 -5.58 -2.66 17.81
CA ASN A 72 -4.90 -1.93 16.73
C ASN A 72 -5.89 -1.43 15.70
N LYS A 73 -6.19 -0.13 15.74
CA LYS A 73 -6.99 0.57 14.72
C LYS A 73 -6.15 0.65 13.43
N MET A 74 -6.09 -0.46 12.68
CA MET A 74 -5.47 -0.48 11.35
C MET A 74 -6.33 0.39 10.42
N ASP A 75 -5.74 1.46 9.89
CA ASP A 75 -6.41 2.32 8.91
C ASP A 75 -6.88 1.48 7.71
N GLU A 76 -8.16 1.58 7.35
CA GLU A 76 -8.73 0.95 6.17
C GLU A 76 -8.66 1.89 4.97
N VAL A 77 -8.35 1.36 3.78
CA VAL A 77 -8.31 2.13 2.53
C VAL A 77 -9.29 1.53 1.51
N GLN A 78 -9.95 2.40 0.76
CA GLN A 78 -10.84 1.96 -0.32
C GLN A 78 -10.03 1.35 -1.47
N GLN A 79 -10.44 0.16 -1.93
CA GLN A 79 -9.94 -0.44 -3.15
C GLN A 79 -11.00 -0.38 -4.24
N VAL A 80 -10.64 0.20 -5.37
CA VAL A 80 -11.45 0.15 -6.59
C VAL A 80 -10.83 -0.85 -7.54
N ILE A 81 -11.65 -1.79 -8.01
CA ILE A 81 -11.29 -2.73 -9.06
C ILE A 81 -12.01 -2.29 -10.33
N VAL A 82 -11.24 -1.83 -11.30
CA VAL A 82 -11.72 -1.50 -12.65
C VAL A 82 -11.48 -2.70 -13.53
N THR A 83 -12.55 -3.18 -14.16
CA THR A 83 -12.54 -4.23 -15.19
C THR A 83 -13.10 -3.65 -16.49
N PRO A 84 -12.88 -4.30 -17.64
CA PRO A 84 -13.52 -3.90 -18.90
C PRO A 84 -15.04 -3.68 -18.74
N LEU A 85 -15.73 -4.58 -18.04
CA LEU A 85 -17.19 -4.56 -17.93
C LEU A 85 -17.76 -3.78 -16.73
N CYS A 86 -16.98 -3.56 -15.67
CA CYS A 86 -17.51 -2.92 -14.47
C CYS A 86 -16.47 -2.29 -13.55
N VAL A 87 -16.93 -1.39 -12.68
CA VAL A 87 -16.17 -0.84 -11.55
C VAL A 87 -16.74 -1.45 -10.26
N LYS A 88 -15.89 -2.11 -9.48
CA LYS A 88 -16.24 -2.68 -8.16
C LYS A 88 -15.50 -1.89 -7.08
N VAL A 89 -16.18 -1.60 -5.97
CA VAL A 89 -15.59 -0.91 -4.82
C VAL A 89 -15.58 -1.88 -3.64
N GLY A 90 -14.44 -2.00 -2.98
CA GLY A 90 -14.22 -2.75 -1.76
C GLY A 90 -13.39 -1.96 -0.76
N ILE A 91 -13.21 -2.50 0.43
CA ILE A 91 -12.36 -1.94 1.49
C ILE A 91 -11.26 -2.97 1.75
N ILE A 92 -10.01 -2.50 1.82
CA ILE A 92 -8.87 -3.33 2.20
C ILE A 92 -8.16 -2.69 3.39
N PRO A 93 -7.67 -3.47 4.35
CA PRO A 93 -6.81 -2.92 5.40
C PRO A 93 -5.55 -2.34 4.75
N LEU A 94 -5.07 -1.18 5.23
CA LEU A 94 -3.87 -0.51 4.69
C LEU A 94 -2.64 -1.42 4.74
N ALA A 95 -2.55 -2.26 5.78
CA ALA A 95 -1.53 -3.30 5.93
C ALA A 95 -1.73 -4.54 5.03
N GLY A 96 -2.91 -4.71 4.42
CA GLY A 96 -3.25 -5.85 3.55
C GLY A 96 -3.19 -5.55 2.06
N ALA A 97 -2.83 -4.32 1.65
CA ALA A 97 -2.62 -3.98 0.25
C ALA A 97 -1.51 -4.83 -0.42
N ARG A 98 -0.65 -5.47 0.40
CA ARG A 98 0.02 -6.75 0.14
C ARG A 98 0.15 -7.46 1.49
N GLY A 99 -0.17 -8.74 1.57
CA GLY A 99 -0.23 -9.53 2.82
C GLY A 99 1.10 -9.76 3.54
N ASP A 100 1.87 -8.71 3.82
CA ASP A 100 2.98 -8.71 4.76
C ASP A 100 2.73 -7.49 5.66
N GLY A 101 2.48 -7.73 6.95
CA GLY A 101 2.09 -6.68 7.89
C GLY A 101 3.07 -5.52 7.87
N ASP A 102 2.61 -4.32 7.52
CA ASP A 102 3.43 -3.11 7.53
C ASP A 102 2.64 -1.80 7.40
N ASP A 103 3.25 -0.73 7.95
CA ASP A 103 2.79 0.66 8.13
C ASP A 103 2.55 1.47 6.81
N GLY A 104 2.02 0.84 5.76
CA GLY A 104 1.69 1.51 4.49
C GLY A 104 2.92 2.08 3.75
N ASN A 105 2.75 3.22 3.07
CA ASN A 105 3.82 3.93 2.37
C ASN A 105 4.03 5.34 2.96
N ARG A 106 5.14 5.99 2.60
CA ARG A 106 5.53 7.30 3.16
C ARG A 106 4.44 8.35 3.04
N VAL A 107 3.81 8.41 1.87
CA VAL A 107 2.77 9.42 1.57
C VAL A 107 1.57 9.20 2.47
N VAL A 108 1.09 7.96 2.56
CA VAL A 108 -0.06 7.64 3.41
C VAL A 108 0.25 7.86 4.88
N ARG A 109 1.46 7.53 5.36
CA ARG A 109 1.88 7.85 6.74
C ARG A 109 1.89 9.35 7.01
N LYS A 110 2.52 10.14 6.13
CA LYS A 110 2.64 11.60 6.28
C LYS A 110 1.29 12.32 6.25
N TYR A 111 0.36 11.82 5.45
CA TYR A 111 -0.99 12.37 5.30
C TYR A 111 -2.06 11.47 5.93
N GLY A 112 -1.70 10.69 6.96
CA GLY A 112 -2.60 9.69 7.56
C GLY A 112 -3.89 10.28 8.12
N GLN A 113 -3.85 11.54 8.56
CA GLN A 113 -5.06 12.28 8.94
C GLN A 113 -6.11 12.35 7.82
N PHE A 114 -5.70 12.25 6.55
CA PHE A 114 -6.55 12.26 5.36
C PHE A 114 -6.73 10.85 4.75
N ALA A 115 -6.57 9.77 5.53
CA ALA A 115 -6.66 8.39 5.04
C ALA A 115 -7.94 8.11 4.21
N ASP A 116 -9.08 8.70 4.60
CA ASP A 116 -10.38 8.59 3.91
C ASP A 116 -10.41 9.22 2.49
N ARG A 117 -9.37 10.01 2.15
CA ARG A 117 -9.20 10.65 0.85
C ARG A 117 -8.26 9.85 -0.07
N PHE A 118 -7.62 8.79 0.43
CA PHE A 118 -6.81 7.88 -0.39
C PHE A 118 -7.61 6.66 -0.82
N ALA A 119 -7.38 6.21 -2.05
CA ALA A 119 -7.84 4.91 -2.52
C ALA A 119 -6.79 4.26 -3.42
N ILE A 120 -6.90 2.94 -3.57
CA ILE A 120 -6.10 2.18 -4.54
C ILE A 120 -7.02 1.78 -5.69
N VAL A 121 -6.66 2.19 -6.91
CA VAL A 121 -7.28 1.66 -8.13
C VAL A 121 -6.43 0.50 -8.63
N ARG A 122 -7.08 -0.63 -8.91
CA ARG A 122 -6.49 -1.78 -9.60
C ARG A 122 -7.27 -2.03 -10.87
N ILE A 123 -6.56 -2.07 -11.99
CA ILE A 123 -7.13 -2.36 -13.30
C ILE A 123 -6.79 -3.81 -13.63
N THR A 124 -7.79 -4.65 -13.86
CA THR A 124 -7.64 -6.10 -13.97
C THR A 124 -8.79 -6.68 -14.79
N ASP A 125 -8.66 -7.93 -15.26
CA ASP A 125 -9.76 -8.60 -15.94
C ASP A 125 -10.86 -9.03 -14.94
N GLU A 126 -11.96 -9.54 -15.46
CA GLU A 126 -13.10 -10.02 -14.66
C GLU A 126 -12.69 -11.14 -13.69
N CYS A 127 -11.68 -11.93 -14.07
CA CYS A 127 -11.09 -13.03 -13.30
C CYS A 127 -10.03 -12.58 -12.29
N ARG A 128 -9.75 -11.26 -12.19
CA ARG A 128 -8.72 -10.65 -11.32
C ARG A 128 -7.27 -11.05 -11.64
N ASN A 129 -7.01 -11.55 -12.84
CA ASN A 129 -5.65 -11.84 -13.29
C ASN A 129 -4.81 -10.57 -13.31
N SER A 130 -3.55 -10.73 -12.94
CA SER A 130 -2.58 -9.65 -12.86
C SER A 130 -2.15 -9.10 -14.22
N ARG A 131 -2.62 -9.66 -15.34
CA ARG A 131 -2.28 -9.22 -16.70
C ARG A 131 -3.54 -9.03 -17.52
N LEU A 132 -3.86 -7.79 -17.83
CA LEU A 132 -4.82 -7.46 -18.87
C LEU A 132 -4.18 -7.83 -20.21
N LYS A 133 -4.76 -8.80 -20.93
CA LYS A 133 -4.33 -9.17 -22.28
C LYS A 133 -5.47 -8.87 -23.25
N GLY A 134 -5.23 -7.96 -24.19
CA GLY A 134 -6.02 -7.91 -25.42
C GLY A 134 -5.59 -9.08 -26.31
N ASN A 135 -6.55 -9.87 -26.78
CA ASN A 135 -6.28 -11.01 -27.66
C ASN A 135 -5.84 -10.56 -29.07
N ASP A 136 -6.18 -9.34 -29.44
CA ASP A 136 -5.88 -8.67 -30.70
C ASP A 136 -5.47 -7.19 -30.49
N GLU A 137 -5.22 -6.46 -31.57
CA GLU A 137 -4.82 -5.05 -31.53
C GLU A 137 -5.92 -4.13 -30.99
N GLN A 138 -7.16 -4.34 -31.45
CA GLN A 138 -8.34 -3.57 -31.03
C GLN A 138 -8.63 -3.75 -29.54
N GLY A 139 -8.51 -4.98 -29.02
CA GLY A 139 -8.65 -5.25 -27.59
C GLY A 139 -7.55 -4.62 -26.75
N ARG A 140 -6.31 -4.49 -27.26
CA ARG A 140 -5.24 -3.76 -26.57
C ARG A 140 -5.54 -2.27 -26.52
N GLU A 141 -5.93 -1.67 -27.65
CA GLU A 141 -6.27 -0.26 -27.74
C GLU A 141 -7.42 0.11 -26.79
N PHE A 142 -8.50 -0.68 -26.78
CA PHE A 142 -9.60 -0.50 -25.84
C PHE A 142 -9.16 -0.56 -24.37
N VAL A 143 -8.27 -1.48 -24.01
CA VAL A 143 -7.71 -1.57 -22.66
C VAL A 143 -6.87 -0.33 -22.34
N PHE A 144 -6.05 0.15 -23.28
CA PHE A 144 -5.26 1.37 -23.11
C PHE A 144 -6.14 2.60 -22.92
N ASP A 145 -7.16 2.80 -23.77
CA ASP A 145 -8.12 3.89 -23.66
C ASP A 145 -8.82 3.90 -22.30
N LYS A 146 -9.21 2.72 -21.82
CA LYS A 146 -9.84 2.59 -20.50
C LYS A 146 -8.89 2.96 -19.37
N ILE A 147 -7.64 2.49 -19.43
CA ILE A 147 -6.60 2.84 -18.44
C ILE A 147 -6.35 4.34 -18.47
N GLU A 148 -6.16 4.90 -19.66
CA GLU A 148 -5.90 6.33 -19.86
C GLU A 148 -7.05 7.18 -19.33
N HIS A 149 -8.30 6.83 -19.65
CA HIS A 149 -9.48 7.53 -19.16
C HIS A 149 -9.53 7.52 -17.62
N VAL A 150 -9.29 6.36 -16.99
CA VAL A 150 -9.25 6.25 -15.52
C VAL A 150 -8.15 7.11 -14.90
N LEU A 151 -6.97 7.19 -15.54
CA LEU A 151 -5.84 7.96 -15.03
C LEU A 151 -6.01 9.47 -15.25
N ARG A 152 -6.61 9.89 -16.37
CA ARG A 152 -6.82 11.30 -16.73
C ARG A 152 -8.04 11.90 -16.02
N GLU A 153 -9.19 11.25 -16.14
CA GLU A 153 -10.46 11.77 -15.60
C GLU A 153 -10.64 11.43 -14.12
N GLY A 154 -10.03 10.33 -13.67
CA GLY A 154 -10.18 9.81 -12.31
C GLY A 154 -11.39 8.90 -12.16
N VAL A 155 -11.68 8.52 -10.92
CA VAL A 155 -12.80 7.62 -10.59
C VAL A 155 -13.68 8.25 -9.51
N ARG A 156 -14.99 8.26 -9.73
CA ARG A 156 -15.95 8.71 -8.72
C ARG A 156 -16.33 7.58 -7.77
N ILE A 157 -16.14 7.79 -6.47
CA ILE A 157 -16.48 6.84 -5.40
C ILE A 157 -17.25 7.61 -4.32
N GLY A 158 -18.47 7.18 -4.00
CA GLY A 158 -19.25 7.77 -2.91
C GLY A 158 -19.43 9.29 -3.02
N GLY A 159 -19.61 9.82 -4.23
CA GLY A 159 -19.77 11.25 -4.51
C GLY A 159 -18.46 12.04 -4.69
N ARG A 160 -17.31 11.48 -4.31
CA ARG A 160 -15.98 12.12 -4.43
C ARG A 160 -15.28 11.71 -5.71
N LEU A 161 -14.55 12.63 -6.35
CA LEU A 161 -13.67 12.32 -7.49
C LEU A 161 -12.25 12.03 -7.00
N PHE A 162 -11.76 10.82 -7.25
CA PHE A 162 -10.40 10.41 -6.96
C PHE A 162 -9.54 10.50 -8.22
N LYS A 163 -8.47 11.30 -8.17
CA LYS A 163 -7.54 11.50 -9.29
C LYS A 163 -6.23 10.77 -9.05
N PHE A 164 -5.51 10.46 -10.13
CA PHE A 164 -4.21 9.81 -10.06
C PHE A 164 -3.23 10.58 -9.16
N LEU A 165 -2.64 9.87 -8.20
CA LEU A 165 -1.64 10.41 -7.29
C LEU A 165 -0.25 9.83 -7.57
N GLY A 166 -0.15 8.51 -7.74
CA GLY A 166 1.15 7.86 -7.94
C GLY A 166 1.07 6.35 -7.83
N TYR A 167 2.20 5.67 -7.96
CA TYR A 167 2.30 4.22 -7.83
C TYR A 167 3.67 3.84 -7.30
N SER A 168 3.80 2.69 -6.65
CA SER A 168 5.10 2.03 -6.51
C SER A 168 5.43 1.20 -7.74
N MET A 169 6.72 0.95 -8.00
CA MET A 169 7.16 0.06 -9.10
C MET A 169 6.48 -1.31 -9.06
N SER A 170 6.21 -1.82 -7.85
CA SER A 170 5.50 -3.07 -7.66
C SER A 170 4.02 -2.99 -8.00
N GLN A 171 3.38 -1.84 -7.72
CA GLN A 171 1.99 -1.58 -8.10
C GLN A 171 1.84 -1.39 -9.61
N GLN A 172 2.79 -0.70 -10.25
CA GLN A 172 2.85 -0.57 -11.71
C GLN A 172 2.84 -1.95 -12.39
N LYS A 173 3.67 -2.89 -11.91
CA LYS A 173 3.72 -4.28 -12.40
C LYS A 173 2.42 -5.05 -12.18
N SER A 174 1.62 -4.66 -11.19
CA SER A 174 0.31 -5.27 -10.89
C SER A 174 -0.87 -4.43 -11.37
N HIS A 175 -0.64 -3.49 -12.28
CA HIS A 175 -1.65 -2.56 -12.82
C HIS A 175 -2.49 -1.87 -11.74
N SER A 176 -1.82 -1.38 -10.69
CA SER A 176 -2.46 -0.62 -9.63
C SER A 176 -1.76 0.71 -9.38
N CYS A 177 -2.51 1.66 -8.83
CA CYS A 177 -2.03 2.97 -8.47
C CYS A 177 -2.82 3.53 -7.27
N TRP A 178 -2.19 4.49 -6.61
CA TRP A 178 -2.83 5.35 -5.62
C TRP A 178 -3.56 6.49 -6.32
N VAL A 179 -4.76 6.76 -5.83
CA VAL A 179 -5.57 7.90 -6.20
C VAL A 179 -5.96 8.70 -4.96
N TYR A 180 -6.20 9.99 -5.13
CA TYR A 180 -6.50 10.92 -4.05
C TYR A 180 -7.68 11.83 -4.41
N ALA A 181 -8.56 12.07 -3.44
CA ALA A 181 -9.69 12.97 -3.57
C ALA A 181 -9.36 14.35 -2.98
N GLU A 182 -9.15 15.34 -3.86
CA GLU A 182 -8.94 16.74 -3.48
C GLU A 182 -10.24 17.42 -3.01
N ALA A 183 -10.13 18.58 -2.37
CA ALA A 183 -11.29 19.41 -2.03
C ALA A 183 -12.03 19.86 -3.31
N GLN A 184 -13.30 19.49 -3.46
CA GLN A 184 -14.13 19.87 -4.62
C GLN A 184 -15.08 21.04 -4.29
N GLY A 185 -14.56 22.10 -3.65
CA GLY A 185 -15.40 23.23 -3.22
C GLY A 185 -16.46 22.85 -2.19
N GLU A 186 -16.26 21.73 -1.47
CA GLU A 186 -17.11 21.30 -0.37
C GLU A 186 -17.08 22.39 0.72
N GLN A 187 -18.13 23.21 0.79
CA GLN A 187 -18.34 24.28 1.77
C GLN A 187 -18.30 23.77 3.24
N HIS A 188 -18.32 22.45 3.42
CA HIS A 188 -18.40 21.74 4.69
C HIS A 188 -17.19 20.85 4.99
N GLU A 189 -16.06 20.94 4.27
CA GLU A 189 -14.85 20.24 4.74
C GLU A 189 -14.21 21.05 5.89
N PRO A 190 -14.22 20.56 7.14
CA PRO A 190 -13.79 21.33 8.30
C PRO A 190 -12.26 21.50 8.38
N ARG A 191 -11.52 20.91 7.45
CA ARG A 191 -10.06 20.79 7.50
C ARG A 191 -9.40 21.11 6.16
N PRO A 192 -8.26 21.82 6.14
CA PRO A 192 -7.58 22.17 4.91
C PRO A 192 -6.96 20.93 4.26
N LEU A 193 -7.52 20.50 3.12
CA LEU A 193 -7.02 19.36 2.36
C LEU A 193 -5.84 19.78 1.46
N PRO A 194 -4.71 19.05 1.46
CA PRO A 194 -3.65 19.26 0.49
C PRO A 194 -4.12 18.85 -0.90
N ASN A 195 -3.74 19.61 -1.93
CA ASN A 195 -3.89 19.15 -3.31
C ASN A 195 -2.77 18.17 -3.69
N ILE A 196 -2.97 17.41 -4.77
CA ILE A 196 -2.02 16.40 -5.26
C ILE A 196 -0.65 17.04 -5.55
N ARG A 197 -0.64 18.26 -6.12
CA ARG A 197 0.61 19.00 -6.39
C ARG A 197 1.41 19.25 -5.11
N LYS A 198 0.75 19.62 -4.00
CA LYS A 198 1.39 19.81 -2.70
C LYS A 198 1.93 18.48 -2.16
N ILE A 199 1.13 17.41 -2.23
CA ILE A 199 1.56 16.06 -1.80
C ILE A 199 2.84 15.63 -2.53
N LEU A 200 2.90 15.81 -3.86
CA LEU A 200 4.05 15.44 -4.67
C LEU A 200 5.26 16.36 -4.42
N LYS A 201 5.04 17.67 -4.24
CA LYS A 201 6.10 18.63 -3.90
C LYS A 201 6.74 18.34 -2.54
N ASP A 202 5.95 17.84 -1.60
CA ASP A 202 6.38 17.47 -0.26
C ASP A 202 7.29 16.22 -0.23
N LEU A 203 7.43 15.49 -1.35
CA LEU A 203 8.39 14.39 -1.50
C LEU A 203 9.84 14.92 -1.59
N GLY A 204 10.03 16.04 -2.29
CA GLY A 204 11.34 16.63 -2.53
C GLY A 204 11.40 17.45 -3.82
N ARG A 205 12.61 17.93 -4.14
CA ARG A 205 12.90 18.69 -5.37
C ARG A 205 13.04 17.74 -6.56
N LEU A 206 11.91 17.41 -7.18
CA LEU A 206 11.83 16.57 -8.38
C LEU A 206 11.79 17.40 -9.68
N ASP A 207 11.49 18.70 -9.58
CA ASP A 207 11.41 19.60 -10.73
C ASP A 207 12.78 19.91 -11.36
N GLN A 208 13.88 19.57 -10.67
CA GLN A 208 15.26 19.74 -11.13
C GLN A 208 15.80 18.51 -11.90
N LEU A 209 14.98 17.47 -12.11
CA LEU A 209 15.40 16.29 -12.86
C LEU A 209 15.43 16.64 -14.35
N GLU A 210 16.64 16.81 -14.90
CA GLU A 210 16.87 17.15 -16.32
C GLU A 210 16.34 16.09 -17.29
N HIS A 211 16.21 14.85 -16.84
CA HIS A 211 15.76 13.74 -17.67
C HIS A 211 14.27 13.45 -17.45
N GLY A 212 13.45 13.67 -18.49
CA GLY A 212 12.18 13.00 -18.84
C GLY A 212 11.11 12.68 -17.78
N THR A 213 9.85 12.79 -18.18
CA THR A 213 8.66 12.41 -17.38
C THR A 213 8.75 11.00 -16.77
N SER A 214 9.38 10.05 -17.46
CA SER A 214 9.55 8.66 -17.00
C SER A 214 10.50 8.53 -15.79
N LEU A 215 11.62 9.26 -15.79
CA LEU A 215 12.55 9.23 -14.66
C LEU A 215 11.92 9.91 -13.44
N ARG A 216 11.23 11.04 -13.63
CA ARG A 216 10.48 11.71 -12.58
C ARG A 216 9.47 10.77 -11.92
N ALA A 217 8.64 10.10 -12.73
CA ALA A 217 7.68 9.12 -12.21
C ALA A 217 8.37 7.97 -11.46
N ALA A 218 9.50 7.47 -11.97
CA ALA A 218 10.29 6.47 -11.27
C ALA A 218 10.82 6.95 -9.92
N ARG A 219 11.18 8.24 -9.78
CA ARG A 219 11.63 8.82 -8.51
C ARG A 219 10.48 9.07 -7.54
N GLU A 220 9.35 9.57 -8.01
CA GLU A 220 8.12 9.69 -7.20
C GLU A 220 7.68 8.32 -6.67
N SER A 221 7.78 7.27 -7.48
CA SER A 221 7.34 5.92 -7.13
C SER A 221 8.01 5.32 -5.89
N GLN A 222 9.18 5.83 -5.50
CA GLN A 222 9.90 5.32 -4.34
C GLN A 222 9.17 5.64 -3.03
N ALA A 223 8.47 6.78 -2.95
CA ALA A 223 7.72 7.20 -1.76
C ALA A 223 6.41 6.40 -1.58
N PHE A 224 5.88 5.80 -2.66
CA PHE A 224 4.66 4.98 -2.65
C PHE A 224 4.92 3.50 -2.35
N SER A 225 6.18 3.12 -2.23
CA SER A 225 6.54 1.76 -1.91
C SER A 225 6.23 1.44 -0.45
N ALA A 226 5.77 0.22 -0.19
CA ALA A 226 5.61 -0.27 1.18
C ALA A 226 6.96 -0.31 1.89
N THR A 227 7.01 0.28 3.08
CA THR A 227 8.20 0.35 3.93
C THR A 227 7.82 0.53 5.39
N ILE A 228 8.67 0.09 6.29
CA ILE A 228 8.56 0.36 7.74
C ILE A 228 9.26 1.67 8.05
N ALA A 229 8.56 2.62 8.67
CA ALA A 229 9.18 3.84 9.17
C ALA A 229 9.90 3.52 10.49
N THR A 230 11.19 3.90 10.62
CA THR A 230 11.99 3.58 11.80
C THR A 230 12.51 4.84 12.48
N VAL A 231 13.79 5.15 12.31
CA VAL A 231 14.48 6.23 13.01
C VAL A 231 14.37 7.53 12.25
N GLN A 232 13.99 8.61 12.92
CA GLN A 232 14.13 9.98 12.40
C GLN A 232 15.55 10.49 12.71
N LEU A 233 16.31 10.82 11.67
CA LEU A 233 17.63 11.44 11.79
C LEU A 233 17.52 12.97 11.84
N LEU A 234 18.46 13.60 12.53
CA LEU A 234 18.73 15.02 12.47
C LEU A 234 19.64 15.35 11.27
N PRO A 235 19.63 16.59 10.75
CA PRO A 235 20.46 16.96 9.59
C PRO A 235 21.96 16.70 9.78
N HIS A 236 22.48 16.81 11.00
CA HIS A 236 23.90 16.54 11.29
C HIS A 236 24.21 15.05 11.48
N GLU A 237 23.20 14.18 11.57
CA GLU A 237 23.32 12.73 11.72
C GLU A 237 23.38 12.00 10.37
N ILE A 238 23.11 12.71 9.28
CA ILE A 238 23.20 12.20 7.92
C ILE A 238 24.30 12.93 7.15
N GLY A 239 25.21 12.15 6.56
CA GLY A 239 26.32 12.65 5.76
C GLY A 239 26.30 12.09 4.34
N SER A 240 27.15 12.63 3.48
CA SER A 240 27.38 12.12 2.14
C SER A 240 28.88 11.94 1.88
N VAL A 241 29.21 10.92 1.08
CA VAL A 241 30.58 10.63 0.63
C VAL A 241 30.54 10.17 -0.83
N ASP A 242 31.63 10.37 -1.55
CA ASP A 242 31.78 9.92 -2.94
C ASP A 242 31.70 8.41 -3.08
N ASP A 243 31.28 7.93 -4.24
CA ASP A 243 31.37 6.52 -4.57
C ASP A 243 32.82 6.04 -4.71
N VAL A 244 33.08 4.80 -4.28
CA VAL A 244 34.37 4.13 -4.46
C VAL A 244 34.50 3.75 -5.93
N GLN A 245 35.38 4.44 -6.64
CA GLN A 245 35.64 4.21 -8.06
C GLN A 245 37.08 3.72 -8.28
N ARG A 246 37.25 2.72 -9.15
CA ARG A 246 38.58 2.22 -9.56
C ARG A 246 38.50 1.77 -11.01
N ASN A 247 39.49 2.15 -11.83
CA ASN A 247 39.57 1.77 -13.25
C ASN A 247 38.28 2.09 -14.05
N GLY A 248 37.59 3.19 -13.73
CA GLY A 248 36.34 3.58 -14.41
C GLY A 248 35.07 2.85 -13.93
N TYR A 249 35.17 1.93 -12.97
CA TYR A 249 34.03 1.21 -12.41
C TYR A 249 33.67 1.72 -11.01
N CYS A 250 32.37 1.77 -10.72
CA CYS A 250 31.84 2.10 -9.39
C CYS A 250 31.61 0.81 -8.58
N PHE A 251 32.28 0.69 -7.44
CA PHE A 251 32.24 -0.48 -6.54
C PHE A 251 31.29 -0.32 -5.35
N SER A 252 30.77 0.89 -5.13
CA SER A 252 29.87 1.21 -4.02
C SER A 252 28.51 1.74 -4.46
N ASP A 253 28.11 1.51 -5.72
CA ASP A 253 26.86 2.02 -6.25
C ASP A 253 25.68 1.57 -5.38
N GLY A 254 25.00 2.55 -4.77
CA GLY A 254 23.85 2.29 -3.95
C GLY A 254 24.15 1.74 -2.55
N VAL A 255 25.41 1.74 -2.09
CA VAL A 255 25.80 1.15 -0.79
C VAL A 255 26.42 2.19 0.17
N GLY A 256 25.63 2.64 1.13
CA GLY A 256 26.03 3.53 2.21
C GLY A 256 26.40 2.80 3.51
N MET A 257 26.56 3.59 4.57
CA MET A 257 27.01 3.11 5.88
C MET A 257 26.07 3.58 6.99
N ILE A 258 25.86 2.74 7.99
CA ILE A 258 25.11 3.06 9.21
C ILE A 258 25.97 2.69 10.43
N SER A 259 26.01 3.57 11.43
CA SER A 259 26.72 3.29 12.69
C SER A 259 26.02 2.18 13.48
N VAL A 260 26.77 1.49 14.35
CA VAL A 260 26.22 0.39 15.17
C VAL A 260 25.12 0.93 16.08
N SER A 261 25.31 2.11 16.66
CA SER A 261 24.31 2.77 17.50
C SER A 261 22.99 3.05 16.77
N CYS A 262 23.06 3.57 15.54
CA CYS A 262 21.88 3.82 14.70
C CYS A 262 21.20 2.51 14.28
N ALA A 263 21.97 1.49 13.89
CA ALA A 263 21.43 0.16 13.56
C ALA A 263 20.70 -0.49 14.75
N LYS A 264 21.24 -0.36 15.97
CA LYS A 264 20.55 -0.83 17.20
C LYS A 264 19.22 -0.11 17.39
N GLU A 265 19.15 1.19 17.14
CA GLU A 265 17.91 1.97 17.25
C GLU A 265 16.86 1.54 16.22
N VAL A 266 17.27 1.33 14.97
CA VAL A 266 16.41 0.75 13.92
C VAL A 266 15.82 -0.58 14.38
N MET A 267 16.64 -1.49 14.92
CA MET A 267 16.18 -2.78 15.43
C MET A 267 15.22 -2.64 16.63
N ARG A 268 15.44 -1.66 17.52
CA ARG A 268 14.49 -1.37 18.62
C ARG A 268 13.14 -0.89 18.08
N CYS A 269 13.12 -0.03 17.06
CA CYS A 269 11.89 0.41 16.41
C CYS A 269 11.13 -0.78 15.82
N LEU A 270 11.80 -1.66 15.07
CA LEU A 270 11.17 -2.83 14.44
C LEU A 270 10.51 -3.79 15.44
N ARG A 271 11.11 -3.95 16.61
CA ARG A 271 10.54 -4.77 17.69
C ARG A 271 9.28 -4.17 18.26
N LYS A 272 9.27 -2.85 18.49
CA LYS A 272 8.08 -2.15 18.98
C LYS A 272 6.92 -2.25 18.00
N SER A 273 7.21 -2.26 16.69
CA SER A 273 6.20 -2.38 15.64
C SER A 273 5.69 -3.81 15.41
N ASN A 274 6.16 -4.83 16.15
CA ASN A 274 5.82 -6.26 15.93
C ASN A 274 6.09 -6.77 14.50
N VAL A 275 6.90 -6.07 13.70
CA VAL A 275 7.22 -6.45 12.31
C VAL A 275 8.32 -7.51 12.26
N LEU A 276 9.11 -7.60 13.33
CA LEU A 276 10.14 -8.61 13.44
C LEU A 276 9.48 -9.92 13.91
N PHE A 277 9.41 -10.92 13.04
CA PHE A 277 9.12 -12.32 13.39
C PHE A 277 10.29 -12.89 14.21
N ILE A 278 10.54 -12.35 15.39
CA ILE A 278 11.28 -13.04 16.44
C ILE A 278 10.29 -14.05 17.03
N GLN A 279 10.66 -15.32 17.08
CA GLN A 279 9.79 -16.34 17.67
C GLN A 279 9.51 -15.98 19.14
N PRO A 280 8.27 -16.18 19.63
CA PRO A 280 7.97 -16.04 21.06
C PRO A 280 8.95 -16.90 21.88
N GLY A 281 9.73 -16.27 22.77
CA GLY A 281 10.77 -16.93 23.58
C GLY A 281 12.22 -16.60 23.20
N GLU A 282 12.48 -16.06 22.01
CA GLU A 282 13.79 -15.47 21.66
C GLU A 282 13.84 -13.99 22.10
N GLU A 283 13.69 -13.69 23.39
CA GLU A 283 13.90 -12.33 23.91
C GLU A 283 15.39 -11.95 23.80
N VAL A 284 15.77 -11.52 22.60
CA VAL A 284 17.13 -11.10 22.27
C VAL A 284 17.47 -9.86 23.09
N ARG A 285 18.35 -10.01 24.08
CA ARG A 285 18.98 -8.92 24.82
C ARG A 285 19.96 -8.18 23.89
N LEU A 286 19.45 -7.23 23.07
CA LEU A 286 20.24 -6.36 22.17
C LEU A 286 21.36 -5.58 22.88
N GLU A 287 21.28 -5.48 24.20
CA GLU A 287 22.31 -4.83 25.02
C GLU A 287 23.62 -5.63 25.03
N ARG A 288 23.57 -6.96 24.88
CA ARG A 288 24.76 -7.83 24.98
C ARG A 288 25.27 -8.35 23.63
N ASP A 289 24.39 -8.54 22.64
CA ASP A 289 24.79 -9.27 21.43
C ASP A 289 24.81 -8.39 20.18
N ALA A 290 25.99 -7.87 19.84
CA ALA A 290 26.27 -7.31 18.51
C ALA A 290 26.07 -8.35 17.38
N GLU A 291 26.03 -9.64 17.73
CA GLU A 291 25.85 -10.78 16.83
C GLU A 291 24.45 -10.87 16.21
N LEU A 292 23.47 -10.10 16.73
CA LEU A 292 22.08 -10.14 16.26
C LEU A 292 21.67 -8.91 15.42
N LEU A 293 22.63 -8.04 15.10
CA LEU A 293 22.40 -6.95 14.14
C LEU A 293 22.51 -7.47 12.70
N PRO A 294 21.53 -7.17 11.83
CA PRO A 294 21.66 -7.42 10.41
C PRO A 294 22.90 -6.71 9.86
N SER A 295 23.67 -7.39 9.01
CA SER A 295 24.88 -6.80 8.42
C SER A 295 24.57 -5.65 7.47
N ALA A 296 23.37 -5.64 6.87
CA ALA A 296 22.91 -4.57 6.01
C ALA A 296 21.39 -4.40 6.05
N PHE A 297 20.93 -3.21 5.69
CA PHE A 297 19.53 -2.83 5.59
C PHE A 297 19.23 -2.31 4.19
N GLN A 298 18.11 -2.72 3.60
CA GLN A 298 17.60 -2.08 2.38
C GLN A 298 16.72 -0.89 2.77
N VAL A 299 17.13 0.31 2.40
CA VAL A 299 16.52 1.54 2.91
C VAL A 299 16.02 2.48 1.82
N ARG A 300 15.04 3.30 2.20
CA ARG A 300 14.70 4.57 1.58
C ARG A 300 14.84 5.67 2.63
N ILE A 301 15.48 6.78 2.27
CA ILE A 301 15.65 7.94 3.15
C ILE A 301 15.40 9.17 2.32
N GLY A 302 14.21 9.78 2.44
CA GLY A 302 13.83 10.91 1.60
C GLY A 302 14.01 10.61 0.11
N GLY A 303 14.91 11.33 -0.54
CA GLY A 303 15.25 11.16 -1.96
C GLY A 303 16.30 10.07 -2.26
N ALA A 304 16.86 9.43 -1.24
CA ALA A 304 17.87 8.39 -1.37
C ALA A 304 17.29 6.97 -1.29
N LYS A 305 17.89 6.05 -2.04
CA LYS A 305 17.54 4.62 -2.05
C LYS A 305 18.81 3.78 -2.18
N GLY A 306 18.91 2.70 -1.40
CA GLY A 306 20.01 1.75 -1.52
C GLY A 306 20.11 0.80 -0.33
N MET A 307 21.32 0.32 -0.09
CA MET A 307 21.68 -0.51 1.06
C MET A 307 22.50 0.31 2.06
N LEU A 308 22.34 0.07 3.35
CA LEU A 308 23.23 0.56 4.40
C LEU A 308 23.91 -0.63 5.06
N THR A 309 25.24 -0.69 4.99
CA THR A 309 26.02 -1.70 5.72
C THR A 309 26.35 -1.21 7.12
N VAL A 310 26.17 -2.06 8.13
CA VAL A 310 26.59 -1.75 9.49
C VAL A 310 28.11 -1.67 9.54
N ARG A 311 28.64 -0.50 9.90
CA ARG A 311 30.08 -0.28 10.03
C ARG A 311 30.42 -0.05 11.50
N LYS A 312 31.56 -0.59 11.92
CA LYS A 312 32.09 -0.39 13.27
C LYS A 312 32.32 1.10 13.51
N ASP A 313 32.04 1.56 14.73
CA ASP A 313 31.94 2.98 15.10
C ASP A 313 33.25 3.78 14.96
N PHE A 314 34.40 3.17 14.66
CA PHE A 314 35.64 3.89 14.36
C PHE A 314 35.77 4.31 12.87
N LEU A 315 34.89 3.81 11.99
CA LEU A 315 34.85 4.16 10.56
C LEU A 315 33.75 5.19 10.25
N VAL A 316 33.01 5.62 11.26
CA VAL A 316 31.90 6.57 11.18
C VAL A 316 32.02 7.51 12.39
N PRO A 317 31.73 8.81 12.31
CA PRO A 317 31.76 9.68 13.49
C PRO A 317 30.91 9.10 14.63
N PHE A 318 31.38 9.23 15.89
CA PHE A 318 30.70 8.66 17.05
C PHE A 318 29.23 9.09 17.14
N GLY A 319 28.37 8.18 17.59
CA GLY A 319 26.94 8.41 17.75
C GLY A 319 26.09 7.93 16.56
N LYS A 320 24.83 8.38 16.53
CA LYS A 320 23.84 7.99 15.54
C LYS A 320 24.17 8.63 14.19
N LYS A 321 24.65 7.83 13.23
CA LYS A 321 25.10 8.33 11.92
C LYS A 321 24.68 7.42 10.77
N VAL A 322 24.31 8.05 9.66
CA VAL A 322 24.16 7.43 8.35
C VAL A 322 24.99 8.21 7.34
N ILE A 323 25.79 7.51 6.54
CA ILE A 323 26.57 8.12 5.47
C ILE A 323 26.09 7.54 4.13
N LEU A 324 25.53 8.40 3.29
CA LEU A 324 25.04 8.03 1.96
C LEU A 324 26.14 8.19 0.91
N ARG A 325 26.17 7.30 -0.08
CA ARG A 325 26.95 7.53 -1.31
C ARG A 325 26.20 8.48 -2.25
N LYS A 326 26.93 9.25 -3.06
CA LYS A 326 26.32 10.13 -4.06
C LYS A 326 25.38 9.38 -5.01
N SER A 327 25.77 8.18 -5.44
CA SER A 327 24.94 7.28 -6.26
C SER A 327 23.58 6.95 -5.64
N MET A 328 23.43 6.96 -4.31
CA MET A 328 22.16 6.68 -3.64
C MET A 328 21.16 7.83 -3.77
N GLN A 329 21.64 9.07 -3.87
CA GLN A 329 20.80 10.27 -3.88
C GLN A 329 20.13 10.43 -5.24
N LYS A 330 18.81 10.19 -5.32
CA LYS A 330 18.09 10.24 -6.60
C LYS A 330 17.43 11.60 -6.88
N PHE A 331 17.12 12.35 -5.84
CA PHE A 331 16.65 13.75 -5.87
C PHE A 331 16.81 14.34 -4.47
N GLN A 332 16.77 15.65 -4.31
CA GLN A 332 16.95 16.27 -2.99
C GLN A 332 15.65 16.25 -2.17
N SER A 333 15.72 15.89 -0.89
CA SER A 333 14.58 15.90 0.04
C SER A 333 15.05 16.37 1.41
N LYS A 334 14.11 16.90 2.21
CA LYS A 334 14.33 17.30 3.61
C LYS A 334 13.86 16.23 4.60
N ASP A 335 13.38 15.10 4.08
CA ASP A 335 12.97 13.95 4.88
C ASP A 335 14.19 13.06 5.16
N TYR A 336 14.48 12.87 6.45
CA TYR A 336 15.59 12.07 6.95
C TYR A 336 15.12 10.85 7.75
N GLN A 337 13.86 10.44 7.60
CA GLN A 337 13.37 9.23 8.22
C GLN A 337 13.97 8.00 7.51
N ILE A 338 14.50 7.07 8.30
CA ILE A 338 14.94 5.77 7.81
C ILE A 338 13.72 4.88 7.58
N GLU A 339 13.49 4.51 6.34
CA GLU A 339 12.43 3.59 5.96
C GLU A 339 13.01 2.28 5.45
N LEU A 340 12.66 1.16 6.08
CA LEU A 340 13.11 -0.15 5.63
C LEU A 340 12.17 -0.71 4.56
N CYS A 341 12.74 -1.19 3.46
CA CYS A 341 12.00 -2.09 2.58
C CYS A 341 11.83 -3.42 3.32
N THR A 342 10.72 -4.14 3.12
CA THR A 342 10.49 -5.45 3.75
C THR A 342 11.67 -6.38 3.54
N THR A 343 12.52 -6.53 4.56
CA THR A 343 13.68 -7.41 4.55
C THR A 343 13.38 -8.66 5.35
N ARG A 344 13.63 -9.82 4.77
CA ARG A 344 13.73 -11.04 5.55
C ARG A 344 15.11 -11.08 6.20
N PHE A 345 15.14 -11.10 7.52
CA PHE A 345 16.38 -11.03 8.30
C PHE A 345 17.13 -12.37 8.39
N ARG A 346 16.47 -13.49 8.05
CA ARG A 346 17.11 -14.81 7.92
C ARG A 346 16.93 -15.33 6.50
N ALA A 347 17.97 -15.95 5.96
CA ALA A 347 17.88 -16.75 4.75
C ALA A 347 16.84 -17.86 4.96
N ARG A 348 16.06 -18.20 3.93
CA ARG A 348 15.27 -19.42 3.98
C ARG A 348 16.23 -20.61 3.93
N PRO A 349 16.02 -21.66 4.74
CA PRO A 349 16.78 -22.89 4.64
C PRO A 349 16.69 -23.50 3.25
#